data_AF-A0A0P7YYU0-F1
#
_entry.id   AF-A0A0P7YYU0-F1
#
_cell.length_a   1.000
_cell.length_b   1.000
_cell.length_c   1.000
_cell.angle_alpha   90.00
_cell.angle_beta   90.00
_cell.angle_gamma   90.00
#
_symmetry.space_group_name_H-M   'P 1'
#
loop_
_entity.id
_entity.type
_entity.pdbx_description
1 polymer ?
#
loop_
_entity_poly.entity_id
_entity_poly.type
_entity_poly.pdbx_seq_one_letter_code
_entity_poly.pdbx_strand_id
1 'polypeptide(L)'
;MTIELKEDIAYILLKKMSDRPNADHPLPLNLSATDFVGRNTNHSEVLAHLDYLNQKGYINADFEGDAYANVGPNPLPDNVELEAVELTDSGRALLEKMDENPPATLRQGPSTEIATKDMDFLKKVMLKGHIDNIYDARDATEIVFRTMRDLMSHEATDDVASELHVEALHTDKKAAQEEIAELWKDSNPLVSFLSKIRPKLNFSDETFFFRVEREGGLSKTTGPKTVVRAVFSATKEELSDARIAEVTKFMPGEVRTLWEEA
;
A
#
# COMPACT_ATOMS: atom_id res chain seq x y z
N MET A 1 23.97 3.64 13.00
CA MET A 1 24.57 2.80 11.94
C MET A 1 24.80 3.69 10.72
N THR A 2 25.79 3.44 9.88
CA THR A 2 25.88 4.13 8.58
C THR A 2 24.91 3.45 7.61
N ILE A 3 23.81 4.13 7.27
CA ILE A 3 22.97 3.72 6.15
C ILE A 3 23.66 4.04 4.82
N GLU A 4 23.31 3.30 3.77
CA GLU A 4 23.57 3.71 2.40
C GLU A 4 22.41 4.59 1.93
N LEU A 5 22.72 5.76 1.34
CA LEU A 5 21.69 6.71 0.91
C LEU A 5 21.07 6.27 -0.42
N LYS A 6 19.79 5.91 -0.42
CA LYS A 6 19.02 5.68 -1.65
C LYS A 6 18.73 7.05 -2.29
N GLU A 7 19.48 7.39 -3.34
CA GLU A 7 19.45 8.71 -3.98
C GLU A 7 18.05 9.10 -4.50
N ASP A 8 17.24 8.15 -4.94
CA ASP A 8 15.85 8.36 -5.38
C ASP A 8 14.89 8.69 -4.23
N ILE A 9 15.11 8.15 -3.03
CA ILE A 9 14.36 8.53 -1.82
C ILE A 9 14.79 9.93 -1.37
N ALA A 10 16.10 10.20 -1.34
CA ALA A 10 16.64 11.52 -1.03
C ALA A 10 16.08 12.58 -1.99
N TYR A 11 16.03 12.28 -3.30
CA TYR A 11 15.42 13.15 -4.31
C TYR A 11 13.95 13.45 -4.02
N ILE A 12 13.11 12.43 -3.73
CA ILE A 12 11.69 12.66 -3.36
C ILE A 12 11.56 13.58 -2.16
N LEU A 13 12.34 13.32 -1.10
CA LEU A 13 12.30 14.10 0.14
C LEU A 13 12.64 15.57 -0.13
N LEU A 14 13.78 15.83 -0.77
CA LEU A 14 14.22 17.18 -1.13
C LEU A 14 13.23 17.87 -2.07
N LYS A 15 12.68 17.13 -3.05
CA LYS A 15 11.72 17.65 -4.03
C LYS A 15 10.39 18.04 -3.37
N LYS A 16 9.79 17.16 -2.55
CA LYS A 16 8.57 17.48 -1.77
C LYS A 16 8.80 18.60 -0.77
N MET A 17 10.00 18.75 -0.21
CA MET A 17 10.33 19.90 0.62
C MET A 17 10.37 21.22 -0.18
N SER A 18 10.92 21.18 -1.40
CA SER A 18 11.08 22.34 -2.30
C SER A 18 9.79 22.76 -3.02
N ASP A 19 8.82 21.86 -3.19
CA ASP A 19 7.53 22.16 -3.84
C ASP A 19 6.49 22.77 -2.87
N ARG A 20 6.86 22.99 -1.60
CA ARG A 20 6.05 23.72 -0.61
C ARG A 20 6.22 25.24 -0.74
N PRO A 21 5.28 26.05 -0.22
CA PRO A 21 5.45 27.50 -0.13
C PRO A 21 6.67 27.87 0.72
N ASN A 22 7.41 28.90 0.32
CA ASN A 22 8.42 29.51 1.19
C ASN A 22 7.75 30.04 2.48
N ALA A 23 8.32 29.69 3.63
CA ALA A 23 7.92 30.18 4.95
C ALA A 23 9.18 30.55 5.74
N ASP A 24 9.05 31.51 6.66
CA ASP A 24 10.14 31.96 7.55
C ASP A 24 10.37 31.00 8.76
N HIS A 25 9.93 29.75 8.65
CA HIS A 25 10.01 28.71 9.67
C HIS A 25 9.87 27.30 9.05
N PRO A 26 10.39 26.25 9.72
CA PRO A 26 10.13 24.86 9.34
C PRO A 26 8.64 24.53 9.23
N LEU A 27 8.28 23.72 8.23
CA LEU A 27 6.90 23.28 8.00
C LEU A 27 6.80 21.75 8.12
N PRO A 28 5.65 21.20 8.54
CA PRO A 28 5.36 19.77 8.42
C PRO A 28 5.55 19.27 6.99
N LEU A 29 5.95 18.01 6.84
CA LEU A 29 6.12 17.37 5.53
C LEU A 29 5.19 16.15 5.45
N ASN A 30 4.06 16.33 4.79
CA ASN A 30 3.09 15.25 4.57
C ASN A 30 3.69 14.20 3.63
N LEU A 31 4.23 13.13 4.21
CA LEU A 31 4.73 11.95 3.51
C LEU A 31 3.69 10.83 3.53
N SER A 32 3.59 10.09 2.43
CA SER A 32 2.71 8.93 2.28
C SER A 32 3.49 7.74 1.69
N ALA A 33 2.96 6.53 1.84
CA ALA A 33 3.49 5.37 1.14
C ALA A 33 3.43 5.54 -0.40
N THR A 34 2.51 6.37 -0.90
CA THR A 34 2.37 6.66 -2.34
C THR A 34 3.50 7.53 -2.92
N ASP A 35 4.24 8.27 -2.08
CA ASP A 35 5.42 9.03 -2.54
C ASP A 35 6.59 8.12 -2.95
N PHE A 36 6.76 7.00 -2.24
CA PHE A 36 7.92 6.11 -2.33
C PHE A 36 7.63 4.79 -3.07
N VAL A 37 6.54 4.74 -3.86
CA VAL A 37 6.09 3.54 -4.60
C VAL A 37 7.26 2.87 -5.32
N GLY A 38 7.45 1.57 -5.04
CA GLY A 38 8.45 0.70 -5.66
C GLY A 38 9.91 1.07 -5.43
N ARG A 39 10.23 1.83 -4.38
CA ARG A 39 11.62 2.15 -3.97
C ARG A 39 12.14 1.32 -2.81
N ASN A 40 11.41 0.24 -2.49
CA ASN A 40 11.69 -0.72 -1.41
C ASN A 40 12.11 -0.02 -0.11
N THR A 41 11.17 0.65 0.56
CA THR A 41 11.42 1.44 1.77
C THR A 41 10.23 1.37 2.73
N ASN A 42 10.48 1.71 3.99
CA ASN A 42 9.54 1.68 5.11
C ASN A 42 9.71 2.95 5.95
N HIS A 43 8.87 3.14 6.98
CA HIS A 43 8.91 4.36 7.82
C HIS A 43 10.30 4.60 8.44
N SER A 44 10.88 3.58 9.06
CA SER A 44 12.19 3.65 9.72
C SER A 44 13.33 3.97 8.74
N GLU A 45 13.25 3.48 7.50
CA GLU A 45 14.20 3.84 6.44
C GLU A 45 14.01 5.29 5.97
N VAL A 46 12.78 5.77 5.79
CA VAL A 46 12.50 7.16 5.42
C VAL A 46 12.99 8.12 6.51
N LEU A 47 12.76 7.81 7.79
CA LEU A 47 13.32 8.54 8.93
C LEU A 47 14.85 8.54 8.92
N ALA A 48 15.49 7.41 8.63
CA ALA A 48 16.95 7.34 8.54
C ALA A 48 17.53 8.16 7.36
N HIS A 49 16.78 8.29 6.25
CA HIS A 49 17.17 9.19 5.14
C HIS A 49 17.01 10.67 5.54
N LEU A 50 15.96 11.03 6.26
CA LEU A 50 15.77 12.36 6.84
C LEU A 50 16.89 12.70 7.84
N ASP A 51 17.19 11.81 8.78
CA ASP A 51 18.32 11.94 9.72
C ASP A 51 19.66 12.13 9.00
N TYR A 52 19.96 11.32 7.98
CA TYR A 52 21.16 11.51 7.17
C TYR A 52 21.20 12.90 6.51
N LEU A 53 20.11 13.34 5.87
CA LEU A 53 20.04 14.66 5.24
C LEU A 53 20.23 15.80 6.25
N ASN A 54 19.71 15.63 7.48
CA ASN A 54 19.85 16.57 8.60
C ASN A 54 21.30 16.63 9.10
N GLN A 55 21.92 15.47 9.35
CA GLN A 55 23.33 15.35 9.75
C GLN A 55 24.33 15.88 8.71
N LYS A 56 23.95 15.95 7.43
CA LYS A 56 24.75 16.59 6.37
C LYS A 56 24.44 18.08 6.18
N GLY A 57 23.42 18.62 6.86
CA GLY A 57 22.99 20.01 6.72
C GLY A 57 22.29 20.35 5.40
N TYR A 58 21.75 19.34 4.70
CA TYR A 58 20.91 19.54 3.51
C TYR A 58 19.49 19.99 3.88
N ILE A 59 19.01 19.55 5.02
CA ILE A 59 17.75 19.97 5.63
C ILE A 59 18.03 20.40 7.08
N ASN A 60 17.15 21.22 7.64
CA ASN A 60 17.01 21.31 9.10
C ASN A 60 15.68 20.63 9.44
N ALA A 61 15.73 19.55 10.23
CA ALA A 61 14.57 18.73 10.57
C ALA A 61 14.40 18.60 12.09
N ASP A 62 13.20 18.91 12.56
CA ASP A 62 12.72 18.75 13.93
C ASP A 62 11.96 17.42 14.02
N PHE A 63 12.39 16.54 14.93
CA PHE A 63 11.81 15.22 15.15
C PHE A 63 11.20 15.15 16.55
N GLU A 64 9.97 14.63 16.66
CA GLU A 64 9.43 14.21 17.96
C GLU A 64 9.98 12.83 18.32
N GLY A 65 10.58 12.74 19.50
CA GLY A 65 11.25 11.53 20.00
C GLY A 65 12.70 11.39 19.54
N ASP A 66 13.55 10.88 20.44
CA ASP A 66 14.96 10.59 20.15
C ASP A 66 15.14 9.09 19.89
N ALA A 67 15.45 8.72 18.65
CA ALA A 67 15.73 7.34 18.25
C ALA A 67 17.05 6.78 18.86
N TYR A 68 17.91 7.68 19.37
CA TYR A 68 19.31 7.44 19.72
C TYR A 68 19.65 7.90 21.16
N ALA A 69 18.66 8.05 22.03
CA ALA A 69 18.81 8.48 23.41
C ALA A 69 19.65 7.49 24.23
N ASN A 70 20.90 7.87 24.48
CA ASN A 70 21.83 7.08 25.29
C ASN A 70 21.51 7.16 26.81
N VAL A 71 20.57 8.01 27.22
CA VAL A 71 20.06 8.16 28.60
C VAL A 71 18.59 8.55 28.57
N GLY A 72 17.75 7.87 29.35
CA GLY A 72 16.30 8.15 29.46
C GLY A 72 15.43 7.07 28.82
N PRO A 73 14.08 7.25 28.82
CA PRO A 73 13.17 6.36 28.11
C PRO A 73 13.23 6.66 26.60
N ASN A 74 14.13 5.98 25.88
CA ASN A 74 14.24 6.04 24.42
C ASN A 74 12.90 5.59 23.79
N PRO A 75 12.18 6.44 23.02
CA PRO A 75 11.07 5.98 22.19
C PRO A 75 11.54 4.89 21.22
N LEU A 76 10.65 3.98 20.83
CA LEU A 76 10.97 3.04 19.76
C LEU A 76 11.08 3.78 18.42
N PRO A 77 11.77 3.25 17.40
CA PRO A 77 11.77 3.85 16.06
C PRO A 77 10.37 4.01 15.44
N ASP A 78 9.42 3.16 15.84
CA ASP A 78 7.98 3.26 15.51
C ASP A 78 7.29 4.48 16.16
N ASN A 79 7.92 5.09 17.17
CA ASN A 79 7.41 6.21 17.98
C ASN A 79 8.26 7.49 17.78
N VAL A 80 9.00 7.59 16.67
CA VAL A 80 9.75 8.78 16.29
C VAL A 80 9.11 9.33 15.02
N GLU A 81 8.73 10.60 15.03
CA GLU A 81 7.99 11.24 13.93
C GLU A 81 8.67 12.56 13.52
N LEU A 82 8.42 12.99 12.29
CA LEU A 82 8.93 14.26 11.76
C LEU A 82 7.91 15.38 12.04
N GLU A 83 8.20 16.26 13.00
CA GLU A 83 7.32 17.38 13.34
C GLU A 83 7.36 18.47 12.26
N ALA A 84 8.57 18.91 11.90
CA ALA A 84 8.79 19.95 10.91
C ALA A 84 10.13 19.82 10.18
N VAL A 85 10.23 20.40 8.99
CA VAL A 85 11.47 20.43 8.20
C VAL A 85 11.51 21.61 7.24
N GLU A 86 12.70 22.16 7.06
CA GLU A 86 13.04 23.12 6.00
C GLU A 86 14.23 22.66 5.16
N LEU A 87 14.29 23.13 3.92
CA LEU A 87 15.37 22.85 2.98
C LEU A 87 16.44 23.94 3.10
N THR A 88 17.71 23.58 3.31
CA THR A 88 18.80 24.57 3.39
C THR A 88 19.29 25.00 2.00
N ASP A 89 20.17 26.00 1.92
CA ASP A 89 20.84 26.34 0.66
C ASP A 89 21.71 25.19 0.13
N SER A 90 22.26 24.36 1.02
CA SER A 90 23.03 23.18 0.60
C SER A 90 22.12 22.07 0.09
N GLY A 91 20.90 21.93 0.64
CA GLY A 91 19.86 21.05 0.13
C GLY A 91 19.29 21.49 -1.22
N ARG A 92 19.06 22.79 -1.40
CA ARG A 92 18.72 23.39 -2.71
C ARG A 92 19.79 23.08 -3.76
N ALA A 93 21.06 23.33 -3.44
CA ALA A 93 22.19 23.06 -4.33
C ALA A 93 22.54 21.56 -4.47
N LEU A 94 21.91 20.67 -3.69
CA LEU A 94 21.93 19.22 -3.90
C LEU A 94 20.80 18.82 -4.87
N LEU A 95 19.57 19.27 -4.61
CA LEU A 95 18.41 19.03 -5.46
C LEU A 95 18.65 19.52 -6.90
N GLU A 96 19.21 20.71 -7.08
CA GLU A 96 19.56 21.28 -8.40
C GLU A 96 20.48 20.33 -9.21
N LYS A 97 21.49 19.73 -8.56
CA LYS A 97 22.38 18.74 -9.21
C LYS A 97 21.68 17.42 -9.53
N MET A 98 20.68 17.04 -8.75
CA MET A 98 19.85 15.86 -8.98
C MET A 98 18.78 16.12 -10.05
N ASP A 99 18.32 17.36 -10.23
CA ASP A 99 17.49 17.77 -11.37
C ASP A 99 18.31 17.78 -12.68
N GLU A 100 19.58 18.25 -12.63
CA GLU A 100 20.52 18.17 -13.77
C GLU A 100 20.89 16.71 -14.12
N ASN A 101 21.09 15.85 -13.12
CA ASN A 101 21.47 14.45 -13.28
C ASN A 101 20.59 13.52 -12.43
N PRO A 102 19.36 13.22 -12.87
CA PRO A 102 18.41 12.42 -12.09
C PRO A 102 18.96 11.01 -11.79
N PRO A 103 18.95 10.58 -10.50
CA PRO A 103 19.38 9.26 -10.06
C PRO A 103 18.88 8.13 -10.96
N ALA A 104 19.76 7.18 -11.28
CA ALA A 104 19.45 6.13 -12.26
C ALA A 104 18.25 5.26 -11.83
N THR A 105 18.04 5.08 -10.52
CA THR A 105 16.90 4.39 -9.92
C THR A 105 15.57 5.10 -10.16
N LEU A 106 15.51 6.41 -10.39
CA LEU A 106 14.26 7.11 -10.80
C LEU A 106 13.79 6.73 -12.21
N ARG A 107 14.71 6.25 -13.06
CA ARG A 107 14.39 5.80 -14.45
C ARG A 107 13.93 4.36 -14.47
N GLN A 108 14.28 3.58 -13.44
CA GLN A 108 13.66 2.31 -13.14
C GLN A 108 12.32 2.62 -12.47
N GLY A 109 11.26 2.68 -13.27
CA GLY A 109 9.89 2.72 -12.74
C GLY A 109 9.68 1.60 -11.70
N PRO A 110 8.76 1.79 -10.76
CA PRO A 110 8.68 1.04 -9.50
C PRO A 110 8.92 -0.46 -9.68
N SER A 111 9.94 -1.00 -9.00
CA SER A 111 10.31 -2.42 -9.09
C SER A 111 9.36 -3.29 -8.26
N THR A 112 8.13 -3.41 -8.79
CA THR A 112 6.93 -3.88 -8.08
C THR A 112 7.09 -5.25 -7.43
N GLU A 113 7.74 -6.21 -8.09
CA GLU A 113 7.76 -7.62 -7.67
C GLU A 113 8.58 -7.89 -6.39
N ILE A 114 9.62 -7.10 -6.11
CA ILE A 114 10.51 -7.32 -4.96
C ILE A 114 10.04 -6.49 -3.76
N ALA A 115 9.52 -5.28 -3.99
CA ALA A 115 9.15 -4.36 -2.91
C ALA A 115 7.78 -4.66 -2.26
N THR A 116 6.84 -5.33 -2.95
CA THR A 116 5.52 -5.67 -2.36
C THR A 116 5.50 -7.01 -1.64
N LYS A 117 6.42 -7.92 -1.96
CA LYS A 117 6.35 -9.32 -1.50
C LYS A 117 6.30 -9.47 0.02
N ASP A 118 7.08 -8.65 0.73
CA ASP A 118 7.17 -8.67 2.20
C ASP A 118 6.17 -7.72 2.89
N MET A 119 5.22 -7.13 2.15
CA MET A 119 4.16 -6.26 2.69
C MET A 119 2.89 -7.06 3.01
N ASP A 120 2.24 -6.79 4.15
CA ASP A 120 0.92 -7.36 4.46
C ASP A 120 -0.10 -7.03 3.35
N PHE A 121 -0.99 -7.98 3.03
CA PHE A 121 -1.95 -7.89 1.92
C PHE A 121 -2.69 -6.55 1.83
N LEU A 122 -3.27 -6.06 2.94
CA LEU A 122 -4.02 -4.79 2.94
C LEU A 122 -3.12 -3.59 2.61
N LYS A 123 -1.82 -3.62 2.96
CA LYS A 123 -0.86 -2.59 2.58
C LYS A 123 -0.54 -2.65 1.07
N LYS A 124 -0.52 -3.84 0.47
CA LYS A 124 -0.45 -4.00 -1.00
C LYS A 124 -1.66 -3.35 -1.68
N VAL A 125 -2.86 -3.57 -1.14
CA VAL A 125 -4.11 -2.97 -1.65
C VAL A 125 -4.12 -1.45 -1.50
N MET A 126 -3.71 -0.91 -0.34
CA MET A 126 -3.56 0.54 -0.12
C MET A 126 -2.63 1.17 -1.16
N LEU A 127 -1.44 0.56 -1.37
CA LEU A 127 -0.41 1.06 -2.27
C LEU A 127 -0.88 1.04 -3.74
N LYS A 128 -1.39 -0.10 -4.22
CA LYS A 128 -1.84 -0.27 -5.61
C LYS A 128 -3.17 0.44 -5.90
N GLY A 129 -3.97 0.72 -4.87
CA GLY A 129 -5.28 1.34 -4.97
C GLY A 129 -5.30 2.85 -4.77
N HIS A 130 -4.23 3.46 -4.24
CA HIS A 130 -4.24 4.82 -3.70
C HIS A 130 -5.36 4.99 -2.64
N ILE A 131 -5.27 4.19 -1.57
CA ILE A 131 -6.18 4.25 -0.43
C ILE A 131 -5.36 4.61 0.81
N ASP A 132 -5.66 5.77 1.41
CA ASP A 132 -4.85 6.35 2.50
C ASP A 132 -5.03 5.63 3.84
N ASN A 133 -6.13 4.89 4.01
CA ASN A 133 -6.54 4.23 5.25
C ASN A 133 -6.62 2.70 5.08
N ILE A 134 -6.15 1.96 6.09
CA ILE A 134 -6.21 0.49 6.10
C ILE A 134 -7.64 -0.04 6.28
N TYR A 135 -8.52 0.68 6.99
CA TYR A 135 -9.93 0.29 7.12
C TYR A 135 -10.67 0.44 5.79
N ASP A 136 -10.49 1.56 5.08
CA ASP A 136 -11.03 1.75 3.72
C ASP A 136 -10.54 0.66 2.76
N ALA A 137 -9.26 0.25 2.86
CA ALA A 137 -8.70 -0.81 2.04
C ALA A 137 -9.24 -2.21 2.39
N ARG A 138 -9.54 -2.46 3.68
CA ARG A 138 -10.24 -3.66 4.15
C ARG A 138 -11.66 -3.70 3.60
N ASP A 139 -12.45 -2.66 3.80
CA ASP A 139 -13.84 -2.58 3.34
C ASP A 139 -13.91 -2.75 1.81
N ALA A 140 -13.07 -2.04 1.07
CA ALA A 140 -12.93 -2.19 -0.37
C ALA A 140 -12.58 -3.63 -0.79
N THR A 141 -11.67 -4.30 -0.07
CA THR A 141 -11.30 -5.70 -0.29
C THR A 141 -12.49 -6.63 -0.05
N GLU A 142 -13.18 -6.52 1.09
CA GLU A 142 -14.34 -7.35 1.43
C GLU A 142 -15.44 -7.24 0.36
N ILE A 143 -15.67 -6.04 -0.19
CA ILE A 143 -16.65 -5.80 -1.26
C ILE A 143 -16.21 -6.39 -2.60
N VAL A 144 -14.95 -6.22 -3.02
CA VAL A 144 -14.45 -6.85 -4.26
C VAL A 144 -14.52 -8.37 -4.13
N PHE A 145 -14.04 -8.94 -3.03
CA PHE A 145 -14.12 -10.38 -2.75
C PHE A 145 -15.56 -10.89 -2.67
N ARG A 146 -16.51 -10.15 -2.08
CA ARG A 146 -17.94 -10.51 -2.09
C ARG A 146 -18.53 -10.47 -3.51
N THR A 147 -18.10 -9.52 -4.33
CA THR A 147 -18.58 -9.39 -5.72
C THR A 147 -17.96 -10.47 -6.62
N MET A 148 -16.75 -10.96 -6.32
CA MET A 148 -16.19 -12.18 -6.91
C MET A 148 -16.95 -13.44 -6.46
N ARG A 149 -17.23 -13.63 -5.15
CA ARG A 149 -18.04 -14.74 -4.61
C ARG A 149 -19.33 -14.94 -5.38
N ASP A 150 -20.09 -13.87 -5.52
CA ASP A 150 -21.40 -13.91 -6.18
C ASP A 150 -21.31 -14.34 -7.67
N LEU A 151 -20.15 -14.30 -8.33
CA LEU A 151 -19.92 -14.78 -9.70
C LEU A 151 -19.38 -16.21 -9.81
N MET A 152 -18.94 -16.83 -8.71
CA MET A 152 -18.19 -18.08 -8.68
C MET A 152 -19.06 -19.27 -8.26
N SER A 153 -18.56 -20.51 -8.41
CA SER A 153 -19.14 -21.67 -7.74
C SER A 153 -18.73 -21.72 -6.27
N HIS A 154 -19.48 -22.44 -5.43
CA HIS A 154 -19.07 -22.72 -4.05
C HIS A 154 -17.73 -23.46 -3.99
N GLU A 155 -17.52 -24.40 -4.91
CA GLU A 155 -16.28 -25.15 -5.10
C GLU A 155 -15.10 -24.18 -5.32
N ALA A 156 -15.09 -23.40 -6.41
CA ALA A 156 -14.03 -22.43 -6.67
C ALA A 156 -13.89 -21.34 -5.58
N THR A 157 -14.95 -21.07 -4.82
CA THR A 157 -14.94 -20.16 -3.65
C THR A 157 -14.19 -20.76 -2.46
N ASP A 158 -14.54 -21.96 -2.03
CA ASP A 158 -13.86 -22.63 -0.91
C ASP A 158 -12.43 -23.05 -1.29
N ASP A 159 -12.17 -23.28 -2.58
CA ASP A 159 -10.89 -23.73 -3.12
C ASP A 159 -9.90 -22.55 -3.33
N VAL A 160 -10.37 -21.34 -3.73
CA VAL A 160 -9.63 -20.06 -3.53
C VAL A 160 -9.31 -19.86 -2.05
N ALA A 161 -10.29 -20.08 -1.18
CA ALA A 161 -10.17 -19.84 0.26
C ALA A 161 -9.17 -20.74 0.99
N SER A 162 -8.64 -21.76 0.30
CA SER A 162 -7.62 -22.69 0.78
C SER A 162 -6.19 -22.22 0.47
N GLU A 163 -5.99 -21.50 -0.64
CA GLU A 163 -4.68 -20.97 -1.05
C GLU A 163 -4.37 -19.63 -0.34
N LEU A 164 -5.40 -18.83 -0.02
CA LEU A 164 -5.25 -17.57 0.71
C LEU A 164 -4.96 -17.71 2.22
N HIS A 165 -4.69 -18.92 2.71
CA HIS A 165 -4.34 -19.19 4.10
C HIS A 165 -2.83 -19.00 4.34
N VAL A 166 -2.47 -17.93 5.05
CA VAL A 166 -1.08 -17.62 5.44
C VAL A 166 -0.87 -18.00 6.90
N GLU A 167 0.11 -18.85 7.21
CA GLU A 167 0.51 -19.14 8.59
C GLU A 167 1.05 -17.87 9.26
N ALA A 168 0.22 -17.21 10.08
CA ALA A 168 0.57 -15.94 10.71
C ALA A 168 1.73 -16.10 11.71
N LEU A 169 2.92 -15.64 11.31
CA LEU A 169 4.11 -15.59 12.17
C LEU A 169 3.82 -14.76 13.44
N HIS A 170 3.95 -15.39 14.59
CA HIS A 170 3.51 -14.86 15.88
C HIS A 170 4.12 -13.48 16.23
N THR A 171 3.30 -12.43 16.15
CA THR A 171 3.59 -11.11 16.73
C THR A 171 2.31 -10.52 17.34
N ASP A 172 2.43 -9.69 18.39
CA ASP A 172 1.30 -9.37 19.27
C ASP A 172 0.26 -8.34 18.75
N LYS A 173 0.30 -7.94 17.48
CA LYS A 173 -0.68 -7.00 16.87
C LYS A 173 -1.89 -7.71 16.25
N LYS A 174 -2.52 -8.59 17.04
CA LYS A 174 -3.63 -9.52 16.71
C LYS A 174 -4.98 -8.89 16.31
N ALA A 175 -4.98 -7.61 15.93
CA ALA A 175 -6.16 -6.86 15.46
C ALA A 175 -5.95 -6.16 14.11
N ALA A 176 -4.74 -6.23 13.54
CA ALA A 176 -4.40 -5.73 12.20
C ALA A 176 -3.94 -6.85 11.24
N GLN A 177 -3.64 -8.04 11.78
CA GLN A 177 -3.40 -9.27 11.04
C GLN A 177 -4.69 -10.11 11.03
N GLU A 178 -5.71 -9.63 10.31
CA GLU A 178 -6.76 -10.54 9.83
C GLU A 178 -6.16 -11.38 8.71
N GLU A 179 -6.46 -12.67 8.70
CA GLU A 179 -5.95 -13.59 7.69
C GLU A 179 -6.50 -13.18 6.32
N ILE A 180 -5.70 -13.27 5.24
CA ILE A 180 -6.21 -12.95 3.90
C ILE A 180 -7.48 -13.77 3.66
N ALA A 181 -7.40 -15.07 3.94
CA ALA A 181 -8.47 -16.05 3.93
C ALA A 181 -9.69 -15.76 4.84
N GLU A 182 -9.69 -14.78 5.76
CA GLU A 182 -10.89 -14.35 6.52
C GLU A 182 -11.72 -13.31 5.74
N LEU A 183 -11.08 -12.33 5.12
CA LEU A 183 -11.70 -11.37 4.19
C LEU A 183 -12.32 -12.09 2.96
N TRP A 184 -11.73 -13.24 2.63
CA TRP A 184 -11.62 -13.82 1.28
C TRP A 184 -12.55 -15.12 0.86
N LYS A 185 -13.61 -14.91 1.78
CA LYS A 185 -14.58 -15.72 2.61
C LYS A 185 -15.77 -14.87 3.16
N ASP A 186 -15.53 -13.66 3.67
CA ASP A 186 -16.41 -12.68 4.37
C ASP A 186 -16.30 -12.67 5.92
N SER A 187 -16.02 -11.50 6.50
CA SER A 187 -15.83 -11.30 7.95
C SER A 187 -17.13 -11.33 8.75
N ASN A 188 -18.27 -11.09 8.10
CA ASN A 188 -19.58 -11.14 8.75
C ASN A 188 -20.08 -12.61 8.82
N PRO A 189 -20.29 -13.20 10.01
CA PRO A 189 -20.62 -14.62 10.16
C PRO A 189 -21.98 -15.01 9.56
N LEU A 190 -22.89 -14.06 9.35
CA LEU A 190 -24.15 -14.31 8.65
C LEU A 190 -23.96 -14.32 7.12
N VAL A 191 -23.04 -13.50 6.60
CA VAL A 191 -22.76 -13.44 5.16
C VAL A 191 -21.90 -14.62 4.73
N SER A 192 -20.88 -15.00 5.50
CA SER A 192 -20.06 -16.20 5.24
C SER A 192 -20.81 -17.52 5.47
N PHE A 193 -21.85 -17.54 6.30
CA PHE A 193 -22.79 -18.66 6.34
C PHE A 193 -23.70 -18.70 5.10
N LEU A 194 -24.27 -17.56 4.69
CA LEU A 194 -25.17 -17.50 3.53
C LEU A 194 -24.45 -17.70 2.19
N SER A 195 -23.16 -17.36 2.08
CA SER A 195 -22.38 -17.53 0.84
C SER A 195 -22.26 -19.01 0.42
N LYS A 196 -22.38 -19.95 1.36
CA LYS A 196 -22.39 -21.41 1.11
C LYS A 196 -23.74 -21.95 0.62
N ILE A 197 -24.76 -21.08 0.48
CA ILE A 197 -26.14 -21.44 0.12
C ILE A 197 -26.65 -20.63 -1.09
N ARG A 198 -26.06 -19.46 -1.37
CA ARG A 198 -26.43 -18.62 -2.52
C ARG A 198 -25.98 -19.26 -3.86
N PRO A 199 -26.89 -19.53 -4.81
CA PRO A 199 -26.46 -19.96 -6.15
C PRO A 199 -25.65 -18.85 -6.83
N LYS A 200 -24.70 -19.24 -7.69
CA LYS A 200 -23.96 -18.33 -8.57
C LYS A 200 -24.91 -17.34 -9.25
N LEU A 201 -24.62 -16.05 -9.14
CA LEU A 201 -25.26 -15.00 -9.91
C LEU A 201 -24.57 -14.84 -11.28
N ASN A 202 -25.30 -14.27 -12.23
CA ASN A 202 -24.75 -13.88 -13.53
C ASN A 202 -25.10 -12.41 -13.75
N PHE A 203 -24.11 -11.53 -13.75
CA PHE A 203 -24.27 -10.09 -13.94
C PHE A 203 -23.10 -9.48 -14.73
N SER A 204 -23.28 -8.26 -15.22
CA SER A 204 -22.29 -7.55 -16.05
C SER A 204 -21.11 -7.01 -15.24
N ASP A 205 -20.01 -6.72 -15.94
CA ASP A 205 -18.93 -5.86 -15.47
C ASP A 205 -19.43 -4.49 -14.98
N GLU A 206 -20.39 -3.86 -15.68
CA GLU A 206 -21.08 -2.65 -15.19
C GLU A 206 -21.69 -2.85 -13.79
N THR A 207 -22.35 -4.00 -13.56
CA THR A 207 -22.96 -4.33 -12.27
C THR A 207 -21.91 -4.62 -11.19
N PHE A 208 -20.77 -5.21 -11.57
CA PHE A 208 -19.63 -5.43 -10.69
C PHE A 208 -19.05 -4.09 -10.21
N PHE A 209 -18.71 -3.19 -11.13
CA PHE A 209 -18.16 -1.88 -10.77
C PHE A 209 -19.16 -1.00 -10.01
N PHE A 210 -20.45 -1.08 -10.34
CA PHE A 210 -21.51 -0.38 -9.59
C PHE A 210 -21.58 -0.86 -8.13
N ARG A 211 -21.51 -2.16 -7.87
CA ARG A 211 -21.46 -2.69 -6.49
C ARG A 211 -20.22 -2.19 -5.75
N VAL A 212 -19.04 -2.24 -6.38
CA VAL A 212 -17.79 -1.76 -5.77
C VAL A 212 -17.85 -0.25 -5.49
N GLU A 213 -18.41 0.56 -6.38
CA GLU A 213 -18.63 2.00 -6.17
C GLU A 213 -19.61 2.29 -5.01
N ARG A 214 -20.71 1.53 -4.91
CA ARG A 214 -21.82 1.82 -3.98
C ARG A 214 -21.67 1.20 -2.60
N GLU A 215 -21.02 0.04 -2.52
CA GLU A 215 -20.86 -0.74 -1.28
C GLU A 215 -19.46 -0.58 -0.68
N GLY A 216 -18.44 -0.24 -1.48
CA GLY A 216 -17.02 -0.16 -1.08
C GLY A 216 -16.59 1.10 -0.34
N GLY A 217 -17.50 2.03 -0.03
CA GLY A 217 -17.18 3.25 0.74
C GLY A 217 -16.19 4.22 0.08
N LEU A 218 -15.92 4.07 -1.22
CA LEU A 218 -14.74 4.64 -1.89
C LEU A 218 -14.59 6.16 -1.76
N SER A 219 -13.35 6.60 -1.57
CA SER A 219 -12.98 8.02 -1.64
C SER A 219 -13.26 8.58 -3.03
N LYS A 220 -13.68 9.85 -3.10
CA LYS A 220 -14.09 10.50 -4.37
C LYS A 220 -12.95 10.66 -5.40
N THR A 221 -11.71 10.42 -5.00
CA THR A 221 -10.50 10.46 -5.82
C THR A 221 -10.15 9.12 -6.44
N THR A 222 -10.65 8.00 -5.90
CA THR A 222 -10.23 6.64 -6.28
C THR A 222 -11.39 5.88 -6.92
N GLY A 223 -11.38 5.80 -8.25
CA GLY A 223 -12.43 5.13 -9.02
C GLY A 223 -12.44 3.59 -8.84
N PRO A 224 -13.60 2.92 -8.99
CA PRO A 224 -13.76 1.50 -8.66
C PRO A 224 -12.83 0.58 -9.46
N LYS A 225 -12.49 0.92 -10.72
CA LYS A 225 -11.55 0.13 -11.54
C LYS A 225 -10.13 0.08 -10.95
N THR A 226 -9.67 1.17 -10.34
CA THR A 226 -8.36 1.24 -9.66
C THR A 226 -8.35 0.29 -8.46
N VAL A 227 -9.42 0.31 -7.66
CA VAL A 227 -9.59 -0.54 -6.47
C VAL A 227 -9.67 -2.01 -6.86
N VAL A 228 -10.49 -2.35 -7.86
CA VAL A 228 -10.63 -3.72 -8.36
C VAL A 228 -9.27 -4.26 -8.82
N ARG A 229 -8.54 -3.50 -9.64
CA ARG A 229 -7.18 -3.87 -10.07
C ARG A 229 -6.21 -4.00 -8.91
N ALA A 230 -6.29 -3.14 -7.90
CA ALA A 230 -5.43 -3.20 -6.71
C ALA A 230 -5.65 -4.47 -5.89
N VAL A 231 -6.92 -4.81 -5.60
CA VAL A 231 -7.29 -6.05 -4.90
C VAL A 231 -6.91 -7.27 -5.74
N PHE A 232 -7.22 -7.28 -7.04
CA PHE A 232 -6.85 -8.38 -7.94
C PHE A 232 -5.34 -8.61 -7.98
N SER A 233 -4.55 -7.55 -8.15
CA SER A 233 -3.09 -7.60 -8.22
C SER A 233 -2.46 -8.04 -6.89
N ALA A 234 -3.03 -7.63 -5.75
CA ALA A 234 -2.61 -8.13 -4.44
C ALA A 234 -3.00 -9.60 -4.23
N THR A 235 -4.13 -10.06 -4.79
CA THR A 235 -4.63 -11.44 -4.63
C THR A 235 -3.89 -12.43 -5.51
N LYS A 236 -3.50 -12.03 -6.73
CA LYS A 236 -2.72 -12.88 -7.64
C LYS A 236 -1.31 -13.19 -7.12
N GLU A 237 -0.74 -12.35 -6.24
CA GLU A 237 0.53 -12.66 -5.55
C GLU A 237 0.40 -13.83 -4.55
N GLU A 238 -0.81 -14.14 -4.08
CA GLU A 238 -1.11 -15.14 -3.04
C GLU A 238 -1.75 -16.43 -3.59
N LEU A 239 -1.89 -16.56 -4.92
CA LEU A 239 -2.61 -17.65 -5.58
C LEU A 239 -1.75 -18.37 -6.61
N SER A 240 -1.98 -19.67 -6.81
CA SER A 240 -1.33 -20.44 -7.87
C SER A 240 -1.83 -20.06 -9.26
N ASP A 241 -0.99 -20.24 -10.30
CA ASP A 241 -1.38 -20.08 -11.71
C ASP A 241 -2.66 -20.86 -12.06
N ALA A 242 -2.82 -22.05 -11.48
CA ALA A 242 -4.00 -22.90 -11.67
C ALA A 242 -5.27 -22.24 -11.13
N ARG A 243 -5.18 -21.60 -9.95
CA ARG A 243 -6.29 -20.84 -9.35
C ARG A 243 -6.58 -19.57 -10.10
N ILE A 244 -5.55 -18.82 -10.49
CA ILE A 244 -5.69 -17.59 -11.28
C ILE A 244 -6.42 -17.88 -12.59
N ALA A 245 -6.00 -18.94 -13.30
CA ALA A 245 -6.64 -19.40 -14.54
C ALA A 245 -8.06 -19.97 -14.32
N GLU A 246 -8.41 -20.38 -13.10
CA GLU A 246 -9.79 -20.74 -12.75
C GLU A 246 -10.67 -19.50 -12.54
N VAL A 247 -10.25 -18.55 -11.70
CA VAL A 247 -11.00 -17.31 -11.40
C VAL A 247 -11.33 -16.55 -12.69
N THR A 248 -10.40 -16.49 -13.65
CA THR A 248 -10.61 -15.91 -14.99
C THR A 248 -11.87 -16.42 -15.70
N LYS A 249 -12.23 -17.70 -15.54
CA LYS A 249 -13.39 -18.33 -16.19
C LYS A 249 -14.71 -17.72 -15.71
N PHE A 250 -14.75 -17.21 -14.48
CA PHE A 250 -15.94 -16.67 -13.84
C PHE A 250 -16.13 -15.16 -14.07
N MET A 251 -15.04 -14.40 -14.25
CA MET A 251 -15.11 -12.94 -14.41
C MET A 251 -15.75 -12.52 -15.75
N PRO A 252 -16.66 -11.53 -15.78
CA PRO A 252 -17.29 -11.00 -17.00
C PRO A 252 -16.49 -9.83 -17.61
N GLY A 253 -16.59 -9.68 -18.93
CA GLY A 253 -16.22 -8.45 -19.66
C GLY A 253 -14.91 -7.78 -19.21
N GLU A 254 -14.96 -6.48 -18.94
CA GLU A 254 -13.80 -5.68 -18.50
C GLU A 254 -13.25 -6.12 -17.13
N VAL A 255 -14.07 -6.73 -16.25
CA VAL A 255 -13.57 -7.28 -14.98
C VAL A 255 -12.62 -8.45 -15.24
N ARG A 256 -12.84 -9.24 -16.31
CA ARG A 256 -11.88 -10.26 -16.72
C ARG A 256 -10.58 -9.62 -17.22
N THR A 257 -10.67 -8.59 -18.05
CA THR A 257 -9.48 -7.87 -18.55
C THR A 257 -8.66 -7.32 -17.38
N LEU A 258 -9.29 -6.70 -16.38
CA LEU A 258 -8.61 -6.27 -15.16
C LEU A 258 -8.02 -7.43 -14.35
N TRP A 259 -8.64 -8.61 -14.31
CA TRP A 259 -8.07 -9.79 -13.64
C TRP A 259 -6.87 -10.36 -14.39
N GLU A 260 -6.91 -10.37 -15.73
CA GLU A 260 -5.81 -10.84 -16.57
C GLU A 260 -4.61 -9.88 -16.51
N GLU A 261 -4.85 -8.56 -16.55
CA GLU A 261 -3.82 -7.49 -16.55
C GLU A 261 -3.23 -7.10 -15.17
N ALA A 262 -3.88 -7.48 -14.05
CA ALA A 262 -3.49 -7.07 -12.69
C ALA A 262 -2.23 -7.73 -12.14
#